data_AF-A0A1G1YTY9-F1
#
_entry.id   AF-A0A1G1YTY9-F1
#
_cell.length_a   1.000
_cell.length_b   1.000
_cell.length_c   1.000
_cell.angle_alpha   90.00
_cell.angle_beta   90.00
_cell.angle_gamma   90.00
#
_symmetry.space_group_name_H-M   'P 1'
#
loop_
_entity.id
_entity.type
_entity.pdbx_description
1 polymer ?
#
loop_
_entity_poly.entity_id
_entity_poly.type
_entity_poly.pdbx_seq_one_letter_code
_entity_poly.pdbx_strand_id
1 'polypeptide(L)' 'MAEINNVAAVLATKTVKGGGRTYFFDLRESKKGNKYVQVTESRRGQDGQNIRNTLFLFPDHAQEFQSALNEIIEQV' A
#
# COMPACT_ATOMS: atom_id res chain seq x y z
N MET A 1 1.85 21.06 -10.39
CA MET A 1 1.69 20.54 -9.01
C MET A 1 0.25 20.82 -8.58
N ALA A 2 -0.69 19.93 -8.91
CA ALA A 2 -2.10 20.12 -8.57
C ALA A 2 -2.38 19.50 -7.19
N GLU A 3 -3.12 20.24 -6.38
CA GLU A 3 -3.49 19.96 -4.99
C GLU A 3 -4.07 18.55 -4.79
N ILE A 4 -3.44 17.77 -3.91
CA ILE A 4 -3.85 16.41 -3.54
C ILE A 4 -4.89 16.49 -2.42
N ASN A 5 -6.02 17.17 -2.67
CA ASN A 5 -7.21 17.08 -1.83
C ASN A 5 -8.36 16.49 -2.65
N ASN A 6 -8.24 15.20 -2.96
CA ASN A 6 -9.33 14.43 -3.57
C ASN A 6 -9.16 12.93 -3.32
N VAL A 7 -9.86 12.40 -2.30
CA VAL A 7 -9.65 11.04 -1.82
C VAL A 7 -10.30 10.02 -2.77
N ALA A 8 -9.48 9.11 -3.32
CA ALA A 8 -9.93 7.93 -4.05
C ALA A 8 -10.70 6.96 -3.13
N ALA A 9 -11.72 6.29 -3.67
CA ALA A 9 -12.55 5.36 -2.91
C ALA A 9 -11.79 4.08 -2.57
N VAL A 10 -11.95 3.55 -1.36
CA VAL A 10 -11.44 2.22 -0.97
C VAL A 10 -12.52 1.20 -1.27
N LEU A 11 -12.21 0.23 -2.12
CA LEU A 11 -13.11 -0.85 -2.50
C LEU A 11 -12.97 -2.06 -1.59
N ALA A 12 -11.74 -2.36 -1.15
CA ALA A 12 -11.44 -3.46 -0.25
C ALA A 12 -10.13 -3.18 0.49
N THR A 13 -9.99 -3.75 1.69
CA THR A 13 -8.75 -3.69 2.50
C THR A 13 -8.42 -5.07 3.03
N LYS A 14 -7.14 -5.46 2.92
CA LYS A 14 -6.57 -6.61 3.62
C LYS A 14 -5.51 -6.12 4.60
N THR A 15 -5.54 -6.64 5.83
CA THR A 15 -4.64 -6.22 6.91
C THR A 15 -3.77 -7.38 7.39
N VAL A 16 -2.47 -7.14 7.57
CA VAL A 16 -1.52 -8.09 8.14
C VAL A 16 -0.83 -7.45 9.34
N LYS A 17 -0.83 -8.13 10.48
CA LYS A 17 -0.13 -7.70 11.70
C LYS A 17 1.14 -8.51 11.88
N GLY A 18 2.27 -7.87 12.15
CA GLY A 18 3.55 -8.55 12.41
C GLY A 18 4.38 -7.79 13.42
N GLY A 19 4.40 -8.26 14.67
CA GLY A 19 5.40 -7.90 15.69
C GLY A 19 5.75 -6.41 15.81
N GLY A 20 4.76 -5.51 15.85
CA GLY A 20 4.97 -4.05 15.96
C GLY A 20 4.80 -3.26 14.66
N ARG A 21 4.53 -3.95 13.55
CA ARG A 21 4.14 -3.38 12.25
C ARG A 21 2.75 -3.87 11.85
N THR A 22 2.01 -3.02 11.15
CA THR A 22 0.74 -3.37 10.53
C THR A 22 0.78 -2.94 9.07
N TYR A 23 0.51 -3.87 8.17
CA TYR A 23 0.44 -3.61 6.73
C TYR A 23 -1.01 -3.59 6.29
N PHE A 24 -1.39 -2.56 5.53
CA PHE A 24 -2.70 -2.37 4.93
C PHE A 24 -2.55 -2.44 3.41
N PHE A 25 -3.28 -3.35 2.78
CA PHE A 25 -3.35 -3.50 1.33
C PHE A 25 -4.73 -3.07 0.89
N ASP A 26 -4.84 -1.82 0.42
CA ASP A 26 -6.10 -1.24 -0.05
C ASP A 26 -6.21 -1.40 -1.57
N LEU A 27 -7.32 -1.97 -2.05
CA LEU A 27 -7.76 -1.79 -3.42
C LEU A 27 -8.51 -0.47 -3.52
N ARG A 28 -8.01 0.46 -4.33
CA ARG A 28 -8.60 1.78 -4.50
C ARG A 28 -9.07 2.00 -5.93
N GLU A 29 -10.07 2.84 -6.07
CA GLU A 29 -10.56 3.34 -7.36
C GLU A 29 -10.41 4.86 -7.42
N SER A 30 -9.68 5.33 -8.43
CA SER A 30 -9.59 6.75 -8.74
C SER A 30 -10.96 7.26 -9.23
N LYS A 31 -11.14 8.58 -9.22
CA LYS A 31 -12.38 9.19 -9.75
C LYS A 31 -12.68 8.86 -11.21
N LYS A 32 -11.67 8.45 -11.99
CA LYS A 32 -11.81 8.07 -13.40
C LYS A 32 -12.18 6.59 -13.58
N GLY A 33 -12.43 5.86 -12.49
CA GLY A 33 -12.72 4.42 -12.51
C GLY A 33 -11.47 3.53 -12.56
N ASN A 34 -10.27 4.11 -12.69
CA ASN A 34 -9.03 3.32 -12.72
C ASN A 34 -8.72 2.79 -11.32
N LYS A 35 -8.48 1.48 -11.24
CA LYS A 35 -8.13 0.78 -10.00
C LYS A 35 -6.63 0.73 -9.80
N TYR A 36 -6.20 0.77 -8.55
CA TYR A 36 -4.80 0.63 -8.15
C TYR A 36 -4.71 0.11 -6.71
N VAL A 37 -3.54 -0.39 -6.33
CA VAL A 37 -3.30 -0.87 -4.96
C VAL A 37 -2.53 0.21 -4.20
N GLN A 38 -2.94 0.48 -2.97
CA GLN A 38 -2.15 1.24 -2.00
C GLN A 38 -1.70 0.29 -0.91
N VAL A 39 -0.39 0.17 -0.71
CA VAL A 39 0.17 -0.59 0.41
C VAL A 39 0.69 0.41 1.43
N THR A 40 0.22 0.31 2.67
CA THR A 40 0.65 1.16 3.78
C THR A 40 1.19 0.31 4.90
N GLU A 41 2.45 0.50 5.23
CA GLU A 41 3.02 0.05 6.49
C GLU A 41 2.75 1.11 7.56
N SER A 42 2.30 0.67 8.73
CA SER A 42 2.21 1.47 9.95
C SER A 42 3.07 0.82 11.03
N ARG A 43 3.98 1.58 11.62
CA ARG A 43 4.83 1.14 12.75
C ARG A 43 4.84 2.19 13.85
N ARG A 44 5.10 1.77 15.09
CA ARG A 44 5.28 2.71 16.19
C ARG A 44 6.70 3.30 16.14
N GLY A 45 6.80 4.62 16.14
CA GLY A 45 8.03 5.38 16.26
C GLY A 45 8.55 5.40 17.69
N GLN A 46 9.79 5.86 17.88
CA GLN A 46 10.43 5.96 19.21
C GLN A 46 9.74 6.98 20.11
N ASP A 47 9.14 8.01 19.52
CA ASP A 47 8.31 9.03 20.17
C ASP A 47 6.88 8.55 20.48
N GLY A 48 6.58 7.28 20.17
CA GLY A 48 5.26 6.68 20.36
C GLY A 48 4.24 7.03 19.28
N GLN A 49 4.59 7.87 18.28
CA GLN A 49 3.72 8.20 17.16
C GLN A 49 3.71 7.08 16.12
N ASN A 50 2.62 6.95 15.36
CA ASN A 50 2.56 6.00 14.27
C ASN A 50 3.22 6.60 13.03
N ILE A 51 4.31 5.97 12.58
CA ILE A 51 4.97 6.29 11.33
C ILE A 51 4.35 5.44 10.23
N ARG A 52 3.94 6.09 9.14
CA ARG A 52 3.34 5.43 7.98
C ARG A 52 4.22 5.57 6.76
N ASN A 53 4.50 4.45 6.11
CA ASN A 53 5.14 4.39 4.81
C ASN A 53 4.11 3.88 3.81
N THR A 54 3.91 4.60 2.72
CA THR A 54 2.89 4.28 1.72
C THR A 54 3.51 4.19 0.33
N LEU A 55 3.15 3.15 -0.41
CA LEU A 55 3.43 3.00 -1.83
C LEU A 55 2.12 2.78 -2.60
N PHE A 56 2.14 3.20 -3.87
CA PHE A 56 1.04 3.02 -4.80
C PHE A 56 1.50 2.14 -5.96
N LEU A 57 0.73 1.10 -6.27
CA LEU A 57 1.00 0.18 -7.36
C LEU A 57 -0.14 0.27 -8.37
N PHE A 58 0.19 0.80 -9.55
CA PHE A 58 -0.73 0.90 -10.68
C PHE A 58 -0.73 -0.40 -11.50
N PRO A 59 -1.83 -0.73 -12.21
CA PRO A 59 -1.97 -2.00 -12.93
C PRO A 59 -0.83 -2.31 -13.90
N ASP A 60 -0.32 -1.29 -14.60
CA ASP A 60 0.74 -1.44 -15.62
C ASP A 60 2.04 -2.02 -15.05
N HIS A 61 2.29 -1.85 -13.75
CA HIS A 61 3.49 -2.36 -13.07
C HIS A 61 3.19 -3.50 -12.08
N ALA A 62 1.91 -3.87 -11.93
CA ALA A 62 1.48 -4.76 -10.86
C ALA A 62 2.08 -6.17 -10.98
N GLN A 63 2.15 -6.69 -12.21
CA GLN A 63 2.64 -8.04 -12.47
C GLN A 63 4.16 -8.14 -12.22
N GLU A 64 4.94 -7.19 -12.72
CA GLU A 64 6.39 -7.15 -12.53
C GLU A 64 6.76 -6.99 -11.06
N PHE A 65 6.06 -6.07 -10.35
CA PHE A 65 6.23 -5.89 -8.92
C PHE A 65 5.93 -7.17 -8.13
N GLN A 66 4.84 -7.88 -8.47
CA GLN A 66 4.47 -9.13 -7.80
C GLN A 66 5.55 -10.20 -8.00
N SER A 67 6.02 -10.38 -9.24
CA SER A 67 7.06 -11.36 -9.56
C SER A 67 8.35 -11.07 -8.81
N ALA A 68 8.85 -9.83 -8.87
CA ALA A 68 10.06 -9.44 -8.16
C ALA A 68 9.93 -9.58 -6.64
N LEU A 69 8.76 -9.22 -6.07
CA LEU A 69 8.51 -9.39 -4.64
C LEU A 69 8.53 -10.86 -4.23
N ASN A 70 7.86 -11.74 -5.00
CA ASN A 70 7.82 -13.17 -4.69
C ASN A 70 9.22 -13.80 -4.78
N GLU A 71 9.99 -13.49 -5.81
CA GLU A 71 11.35 -14.01 -6.00
C GLU A 71 12.27 -13.66 -4.82
N ILE A 72 12.17 -12.43 -4.29
CA ILE A 72 12.95 -12.01 -3.12
C ILE A 72 12.42 -12.64 -1.83
N ILE A 73 11.11 -12.81 -1.68
CA ILE A 73 10.52 -13.45 -0.49
C ILE A 73 10.94 -14.93 -0.37
N GLU A 74 11.06 -15.65 -1.48
CA GLU A 74 11.51 -17.05 -1.48
C GLU A 74 12.93 -17.24 -0.93
N GLN A 75 13.72 -16.17 -0.82
CA GLN A 75 15.07 -16.18 -0.28
C GLN A 75 15.14 -15.89 1.24
N VAL A 76 14.01 -15.53 1.87
CA VAL A 76 13.89 -15.22 3.30
C VAL A 76 13.57 -16.46 4.10
#